data_AF-A0A8C6VE11-F1
#
_entry.id   AF-A0A8C6VE11-F1
#
_cell.length_a   1.000
_cell.length_b   1.000
_cell.length_c   1.000
_cell.angle_alpha   90.00
_cell.angle_beta   90.00
_cell.angle_gamma   90.00
#
_symmetry.space_group_name_H-M   'P 1'
#
loop_
_entity.id
_entity.type
_entity.pdbx_description
1 polymer ?
#
loop_
_entity_poly.entity_id
_entity_poly.type
_entity_poly.pdbx_seq_one_letter_code
_entity_poly.pdbx_strand_id
1 'polypeptide(L)'
;KFVIFINNSRWQTSTLQNQQHRVRYSDSVEDGSIIFSLSGVAFLLADAQDLLFINSKVIFERIKKFMTIHRNGFLLLSAALHGPKEWEVMFRIQQRFLGSNLRIVPVHNTAEAIKLMLTIAKTASKPYLDNIHYRMLMAKTQIIEQSPVWKMLHHSQLH
;
A
#
# COMPACT_ATOMS: atom_id res chain seq x y z
N LYS A 1 -4.71 -12.57 -10.53
CA LYS A 1 -5.64 -11.55 -11.07
C LYS A 1 -6.40 -10.94 -9.90
N PHE A 2 -6.38 -9.62 -9.69
CA PHE A 2 -7.08 -8.98 -8.57
C PHE A 2 -8.53 -8.62 -8.95
N VAL A 3 -9.46 -8.66 -7.99
CA VAL A 3 -10.73 -7.95 -8.09
C VAL A 3 -10.57 -6.59 -7.42
N ILE A 4 -10.75 -5.53 -8.20
CA ILE A 4 -10.47 -4.15 -7.79
C ILE A 4 -11.79 -3.41 -7.67
N PHE A 5 -12.10 -2.84 -6.51
CA PHE A 5 -13.27 -2.00 -6.31
C PHE A 5 -12.87 -0.53 -6.42
N ILE A 6 -13.62 0.24 -7.22
CA ILE A 6 -13.34 1.66 -7.48
C ILE A 6 -14.62 2.47 -7.25
N ASN A 7 -14.51 3.60 -6.55
CA ASN A 7 -15.54 4.64 -6.54
C ASN A 7 -14.97 5.98 -7.03
N ASN A 8 -15.59 6.51 -8.09
CA ASN A 8 -15.37 7.82 -8.70
C ASN A 8 -13.89 8.29 -8.77
N SER A 9 -13.01 7.44 -9.29
CA SER A 9 -11.61 7.82 -9.50
C SER A 9 -11.48 8.58 -10.82
N ARG A 10 -11.06 9.86 -10.76
CA ARG A 10 -10.63 10.66 -11.93
C ARG A 10 -9.50 10.02 -12.76
N TRP A 11 -8.87 8.99 -12.22
CA TRP A 11 -7.72 8.28 -12.78
C TRP A 11 -8.22 7.26 -13.81
N GLN A 12 -7.78 7.41 -15.06
CA GLN A 12 -8.20 6.54 -16.17
C GLN A 12 -7.95 5.06 -15.84
N THR A 13 -9.04 4.30 -15.72
CA THR A 13 -9.06 2.87 -15.35
C THR A 13 -8.62 1.94 -16.49
N SER A 14 -8.32 2.50 -17.67
CA SER A 14 -7.94 1.76 -18.88
C SER A 14 -6.68 0.92 -18.67
N THR A 15 -5.67 1.44 -17.98
CA THR A 15 -4.41 0.72 -17.74
C THR A 15 -4.58 -0.47 -16.79
N LEU A 16 -5.50 -0.38 -15.82
CA LEU A 16 -5.80 -1.47 -14.87
C LEU A 16 -6.59 -2.61 -15.54
N GLN A 17 -7.48 -2.28 -16.47
CA GLN A 17 -8.21 -3.27 -17.29
C GLN A 17 -7.26 -4.00 -18.24
N ASN A 18 -6.29 -3.29 -18.82
CA ASN A 18 -5.29 -3.86 -19.73
C ASN A 18 -4.34 -4.86 -19.05
N GLN A 19 -4.24 -4.88 -17.71
CA GLN A 19 -3.45 -5.87 -16.95
C GLN A 19 -4.24 -7.13 -16.53
N GLN A 20 -5.35 -7.44 -17.20
CA GLN A 20 -6.21 -8.60 -16.93
C GLN A 20 -6.75 -8.66 -15.49
N HIS A 21 -6.89 -7.52 -14.82
CA HIS A 21 -7.55 -7.43 -13.51
C HIS A 21 -9.04 -7.16 -13.68
N ARG A 22 -9.87 -7.78 -12.84
CA ARG A 22 -11.32 -7.58 -12.88
C ARG A 22 -11.67 -6.33 -12.09
N VAL A 23 -11.98 -5.25 -12.78
CA VAL A 23 -12.41 -3.99 -12.16
C VAL A 23 -13.93 -4.06 -11.89
N ARG A 24 -14.35 -3.63 -10.71
CA ARG A 24 -15.74 -3.48 -10.28
C ARG A 24 -15.92 -2.07 -9.73
N TYR A 25 -17.03 -1.44 -10.06
CA TYR A 25 -17.41 -0.14 -9.49
C TYR A 25 -18.40 -0.38 -8.35
N SER A 26 -18.27 0.37 -7.25
CA SER A 26 -19.14 0.21 -6.08
C SER A 26 -19.31 1.54 -5.35
N ASP A 27 -20.55 1.99 -5.17
CA ASP A 27 -20.84 3.22 -4.42
C ASP A 27 -20.74 3.00 -2.89
N SER A 28 -20.55 1.76 -2.46
CA SER A 28 -20.40 1.39 -1.05
C SER A 28 -19.00 1.64 -0.49
N VAL A 29 -18.02 1.99 -1.34
CA VAL A 29 -16.64 2.29 -0.90
C VAL A 29 -16.43 3.80 -0.91
N GLU A 30 -15.54 4.29 -0.06
CA GLU A 30 -15.32 5.74 0.08
C GLU A 30 -14.85 6.35 -1.26
N ASP A 31 -15.31 7.56 -1.59
CA ASP A 31 -14.95 8.23 -2.84
C ASP A 31 -13.43 8.36 -3.01
N GLY A 32 -12.95 7.98 -4.20
CA GLY A 32 -11.52 7.94 -4.50
C GLY A 32 -10.79 6.71 -3.92
N SER A 33 -11.51 5.75 -3.36
CA SER A 33 -10.92 4.50 -2.86
C SER A 33 -10.76 3.45 -3.94
N ILE A 34 -9.65 2.72 -3.85
CA ILE A 34 -9.31 1.56 -4.67
C ILE A 34 -8.95 0.40 -3.76
N ILE A 35 -9.69 -0.71 -3.84
CA ILE A 35 -9.49 -1.87 -2.97
C ILE A 35 -9.03 -3.09 -3.76
N PHE A 36 -7.90 -3.67 -3.37
CA PHE A 36 -7.40 -4.93 -3.90
C PHE A 36 -7.83 -6.07 -2.98
N SER A 37 -9.01 -6.63 -3.23
CA SER A 37 -9.65 -7.64 -2.38
C SER A 37 -8.77 -8.86 -2.05
N LEU A 38 -8.01 -9.39 -3.01
CA LEU A 38 -7.17 -10.58 -2.79
C LEU A 38 -5.91 -10.31 -1.97
N SER A 39 -5.44 -9.06 -1.90
CA SER A 39 -4.33 -8.66 -1.03
C SER A 39 -4.78 -8.04 0.27
N GLY A 40 -6.07 -7.71 0.40
CA GLY A 40 -6.62 -6.98 1.54
C GLY A 40 -6.06 -5.56 1.67
N VAL A 41 -5.40 -5.04 0.63
CA VAL A 41 -4.85 -3.67 0.61
C VAL A 41 -5.89 -2.71 0.05
N ALA A 42 -6.02 -1.54 0.66
CA ALA A 42 -6.83 -0.46 0.16
C ALA A 42 -6.00 0.81 -0.03
N PHE A 43 -6.42 1.63 -0.99
CA PHE A 43 -5.80 2.88 -1.34
C PHE A 43 -6.86 3.98 -1.35
N LEU A 44 -6.55 5.15 -0.81
CA LEU A 44 -7.33 6.36 -0.96
C LEU A 44 -6.53 7.35 -1.79
N LEU A 45 -7.14 7.89 -2.85
CA LEU A 45 -6.52 8.88 -3.70
C LEU A 45 -6.87 10.29 -3.23
N ALA A 46 -5.86 11.14 -3.09
CA ALA A 46 -6.03 12.56 -2.80
C ALA A 46 -5.05 13.38 -3.64
N ASP A 47 -5.52 14.51 -4.16
CA ASP A 47 -4.66 15.50 -4.80
C ASP A 47 -4.17 16.50 -3.73
N ALA A 48 -2.87 16.80 -3.72
CA ALA A 48 -2.31 17.79 -2.82
C ALA A 48 -2.91 19.18 -3.06
N GLN A 49 -3.27 19.51 -4.30
CA GLN A 49 -3.94 20.76 -4.63
C GLN A 49 -5.35 20.81 -4.03
N ASP A 50 -6.11 19.71 -4.07
CA ASP A 50 -7.43 19.66 -3.43
C ASP A 50 -7.31 19.93 -1.91
N LEU A 51 -6.25 19.44 -1.27
CA LEU A 51 -5.98 19.70 0.14
C LEU A 51 -5.52 21.14 0.44
N LEU A 52 -4.95 21.84 -0.54
CA LEU A 52 -4.55 23.24 -0.44
C LEU A 52 -5.71 24.21 -0.69
N PHE A 53 -6.58 23.90 -1.66
CA PHE A 53 -7.58 24.83 -2.20
C PHE A 53 -9.03 24.47 -1.84
N ILE A 54 -9.35 23.20 -1.59
CA ILE A 54 -10.71 22.74 -1.21
C ILE A 54 -10.80 22.63 0.32
N ASN A 55 -12.02 22.66 0.86
CA ASN A 55 -12.31 22.52 2.30
C ASN A 55 -11.62 21.28 2.90
N SER A 56 -10.41 21.49 3.43
CA SER A 56 -9.54 20.46 3.98
C SER A 56 -10.24 19.56 5.01
N LYS A 57 -11.24 20.10 5.72
CA LYS A 57 -12.06 19.37 6.69
C LYS A 57 -12.79 18.18 6.07
N VAL A 58 -13.34 18.34 4.86
CA VAL A 58 -14.06 17.26 4.16
C VAL A 58 -13.11 16.11 3.82
N ILE A 59 -11.91 16.45 3.31
CA ILE A 59 -10.90 15.46 2.94
C ILE A 59 -10.36 14.74 4.20
N PHE A 60 -10.15 15.47 5.30
CA PHE A 60 -9.71 14.88 6.56
C PHE A 60 -10.73 13.90 7.14
N GLU A 61 -12.02 14.22 7.13
CA GLU A 61 -13.07 13.28 7.57
C GLU A 61 -13.13 12.05 6.65
N ARG A 62 -12.93 12.23 5.34
CA ARG A 62 -12.82 11.12 4.38
C ARG A 62 -11.64 10.21 4.68
N ILE A 63 -10.45 10.76 4.94
CA ILE A 63 -9.25 10.01 5.32
C ILE A 63 -9.51 9.23 6.61
N LYS A 64 -10.10 9.89 7.62
CA LYS A 64 -10.45 9.25 8.90
C LYS A 64 -11.41 8.07 8.70
N LYS A 65 -12.49 8.25 7.95
CA LYS A 65 -13.46 7.19 7.63
C LYS A 65 -12.79 6.03 6.89
N PHE A 66 -11.99 6.32 5.87
CA PHE A 66 -11.23 5.30 5.14
C PHE A 66 -10.34 4.46 6.07
N MET A 67 -9.61 5.09 7.00
CA MET A 67 -8.75 4.40 7.95
C MET A 67 -9.51 3.53 8.94
N THR A 68 -10.72 3.93 9.34
CA THR A 68 -11.54 3.11 10.25
C THR A 68 -12.02 1.81 9.59
N ILE A 69 -12.21 1.83 8.26
CA ILE A 69 -12.67 0.68 7.49
C ILE A 69 -11.49 -0.22 7.10
N HIS A 70 -10.35 0.36 6.73
CA HIS A 70 -9.23 -0.36 6.13
C HIS A 70 -7.99 -0.42 7.02
N ARG A 71 -7.73 -1.59 7.62
CA ARG A 71 -6.53 -1.83 8.44
C ARG A 71 -5.22 -1.74 7.64
N ASN A 72 -5.22 -2.18 6.38
CA ASN A 72 -4.07 -2.13 5.49
C ASN A 72 -4.29 -1.06 4.40
N GLY A 73 -4.57 0.17 4.84
CA GLY A 73 -4.83 1.32 3.99
C GLY A 73 -3.56 2.13 3.66
N PHE A 74 -3.56 2.76 2.50
CA PHE A 74 -2.53 3.72 2.07
C PHE A 74 -3.21 4.96 1.47
N LEU A 75 -2.73 6.15 1.78
CA LEU A 75 -3.12 7.40 1.15
C LEU A 75 -2.11 7.72 0.05
N LEU A 76 -2.52 7.66 -1.22
CA LEU A 76 -1.72 8.18 -2.31
C LEU A 76 -1.98 9.67 -2.43
N LEU A 77 -0.96 10.46 -2.13
CA LEU A 77 -1.00 11.90 -2.28
C LEU A 77 -0.36 12.27 -3.62
N SER A 78 -1.19 12.66 -4.59
CA SER A 78 -0.68 13.07 -5.88
C SER A 78 -0.37 14.56 -5.96
N ALA A 79 0.78 14.90 -6.55
CA ALA A 79 1.08 16.25 -6.99
C ALA A 79 2.05 16.19 -8.17
N ALA A 80 1.90 17.11 -9.14
CA ALA A 80 2.83 17.19 -10.27
C ALA A 80 4.29 17.46 -9.83
N LEU A 81 4.46 18.25 -8.77
CA LEU A 81 5.74 18.51 -8.12
C LEU A 81 5.55 18.50 -6.61
N HIS A 82 6.43 17.83 -5.87
CA HIS A 82 6.44 17.88 -4.40
C HIS A 82 7.31 19.04 -3.93
N GLY A 83 6.77 20.25 -4.09
CA GLY A 83 7.40 21.48 -3.61
C GLY A 83 7.10 21.73 -2.12
N PRO A 84 7.59 22.85 -1.58
CA PRO A 84 7.41 23.19 -0.17
C PRO A 84 5.94 23.21 0.29
N LYS A 85 5.01 23.60 -0.60
CA LYS A 85 3.58 23.65 -0.29
C LYS A 85 2.98 22.25 -0.15
N GLU A 86 3.36 21.34 -1.03
CA GLU A 86 2.91 19.95 -1.00
C GLU A 86 3.52 19.19 0.18
N TRP A 87 4.78 19.50 0.52
CA TRP A 87 5.41 18.99 1.75
C TRP A 87 4.72 19.49 3.01
N GLU A 88 4.31 20.76 3.05
CA GLU A 88 3.54 21.30 4.16
C GLU A 88 2.19 20.58 4.31
N VAL A 89 1.51 20.25 3.20
CA VAL A 89 0.28 19.43 3.25
C VAL A 89 0.56 18.04 3.82
N MET A 90 1.60 17.37 3.33
CA MET A 90 2.01 16.07 3.86
C MET A 90 2.28 16.13 5.36
N PHE A 91 3.04 17.14 5.79
CA PHE A 91 3.37 17.36 7.19
C PHE A 91 2.11 17.59 8.03
N ARG A 92 1.17 18.42 7.57
CA ARG A 92 -0.10 18.65 8.26
C ARG A 92 -0.95 17.38 8.36
N ILE A 93 -1.01 16.56 7.31
CA ILE A 93 -1.70 15.26 7.35
C ILE A 93 -1.02 14.34 8.35
N GLN A 94 0.31 14.22 8.29
CA GLN A 94 1.06 13.39 9.22
C GLN A 94 0.80 13.81 10.66
N GLN A 95 0.96 15.11 10.97
CA GLN A 95 0.66 15.69 12.29
C GLN A 95 -0.74 15.35 12.77
N ARG A 96 -1.75 15.52 11.91
CA ARG A 96 -3.16 15.27 12.25
C ARG A 96 -3.45 13.80 12.56
N PHE A 97 -2.72 12.89 11.92
CA PHE A 97 -2.90 11.46 12.03
C PHE A 97 -1.71 10.77 12.72
N LEU A 98 -0.92 11.50 13.51
CA LEU A 98 0.18 10.93 14.29
C LEU A 98 -0.34 9.84 15.21
N GLY A 99 0.39 8.72 15.27
CA GLY A 99 0.01 7.54 16.05
C GLY A 99 -1.10 6.68 15.43
N SER A 100 -1.67 7.08 14.30
CA SER A 100 -2.59 6.23 13.54
C SER A 100 -1.85 5.37 12.50
N ASN A 101 -2.52 4.37 11.94
CA ASN A 101 -1.93 3.48 10.91
C ASN A 101 -2.02 4.06 9.48
N LEU A 102 -2.00 5.40 9.33
CA LEU A 102 -2.03 6.04 8.03
C LEU A 102 -0.64 5.98 7.37
N ARG A 103 -0.54 5.29 6.23
CA ARG A 103 0.67 5.28 5.40
C ARG A 103 0.45 6.17 4.18
N ILE A 104 1.21 7.25 4.11
CA ILE A 104 1.13 8.22 3.01
C ILE A 104 2.20 7.86 1.99
N VAL A 105 1.84 7.83 0.71
CA VAL A 105 2.80 7.63 -0.38
C VAL A 105 2.65 8.77 -1.40
N PRO A 106 3.69 9.61 -1.58
CA PRO A 106 3.69 10.65 -2.60
C PRO A 106 3.76 10.03 -4.00
N VAL A 107 3.01 10.57 -4.96
CA VAL A 107 3.03 10.12 -6.37
C VAL A 107 2.95 11.28 -7.36
N HIS A 108 3.78 11.24 -8.40
CA HIS A 108 3.86 12.34 -9.36
C HIS A 108 2.83 12.24 -10.48
N ASN A 109 2.43 11.03 -10.85
CA ASN A 109 1.51 10.80 -11.96
C ASN A 109 0.76 9.46 -11.83
N THR A 110 -0.21 9.27 -12.72
CA THR A 110 -1.11 8.10 -12.74
C THR A 110 -0.39 6.79 -12.98
N ALA A 111 0.62 6.80 -13.86
CA ALA A 111 1.33 5.58 -14.21
C ALA A 111 2.16 5.07 -13.03
N GLU A 112 2.84 5.97 -12.31
CA GLU A 112 3.54 5.67 -11.08
C GLU A 112 2.59 5.19 -9.99
N ALA A 113 1.46 5.88 -9.78
CA ALA A 113 0.45 5.49 -8.80
C ALA A 113 -0.05 4.06 -9.05
N ILE A 114 -0.39 3.73 -10.30
CA ILE A 114 -0.84 2.39 -10.68
C ILE A 114 0.27 1.35 -10.46
N LYS A 115 1.49 1.62 -10.90
CA LYS A 115 2.64 0.71 -10.70
C LYS A 115 2.90 0.44 -9.22
N LEU A 116 2.84 1.49 -8.40
CA LEU A 116 3.00 1.42 -6.96
C LEU A 116 1.90 0.57 -6.31
N MET A 117 0.63 0.89 -6.59
CA MET A 117 -0.52 0.16 -6.06
C MET A 117 -0.44 -1.33 -6.39
N LEU A 118 -0.12 -1.67 -7.65
CA LEU A 118 0.06 -3.06 -8.08
C LEU A 118 1.23 -3.74 -7.38
N THR A 119 2.34 -3.04 -7.18
CA THR A 119 3.51 -3.59 -6.49
C THR A 119 3.16 -3.91 -5.04
N ILE A 120 2.57 -2.97 -4.31
CA ILE A 120 2.14 -3.18 -2.92
C ILE A 120 1.08 -4.29 -2.83
N ALA A 121 0.09 -4.30 -3.73
CA ALA A 121 -0.93 -5.34 -3.72
C ALA A 121 -0.35 -6.74 -3.99
N LYS A 122 0.63 -6.85 -4.91
CA LYS A 122 1.35 -8.10 -5.15
C LYS A 122 2.15 -8.53 -3.94
N THR A 123 2.94 -7.62 -3.35
CA THR A 123 3.79 -7.95 -2.20
C THR A 123 3.01 -8.30 -0.95
N ALA A 124 1.82 -7.73 -0.77
CA ALA A 124 0.92 -8.03 0.35
C ALA A 124 0.03 -9.27 0.13
N SER A 125 0.04 -9.88 -1.06
CA SER A 125 -0.79 -11.05 -1.33
C SER A 125 -0.25 -12.30 -0.61
N LYS A 126 -1.13 -13.06 0.07
CA LYS A 126 -0.79 -14.30 0.79
C LYS A 126 0.14 -15.25 0.03
N PRO A 127 -0.15 -15.68 -1.21
CA PRO A 127 0.72 -16.63 -1.92
C PRO A 127 2.12 -16.09 -2.21
N TYR A 128 2.27 -14.77 -2.33
CA TYR A 128 3.58 -14.14 -2.54
C TYR A 128 4.35 -14.01 -1.22
N LEU A 129 3.68 -13.64 -0.13
CA LEU A 129 4.27 -13.59 1.21
C LEU A 129 4.73 -14.98 1.68
N ASP A 130 3.92 -16.01 1.47
CA ASP A 130 4.26 -17.39 1.82
C ASP A 130 5.50 -17.88 1.05
N ASN A 131 5.61 -17.52 -0.23
CA ASN A 131 6.79 -17.83 -1.04
C ASN A 131 8.06 -17.13 -0.52
N ILE A 132 7.96 -15.83 -0.18
CA ILE A 132 9.10 -15.09 0.40
C ILE A 132 9.50 -15.68 1.75
N HIS A 133 8.53 -15.91 2.64
CA HIS A 133 8.79 -16.52 3.95
C HIS A 133 9.43 -17.89 3.81
N TYR A 134 8.92 -18.73 2.91
CA TYR A 134 9.50 -20.03 2.62
C TYR A 134 10.96 -19.93 2.15
N ARG A 135 11.24 -19.07 1.18
CA ARG A 135 12.61 -18.85 0.67
C ARG A 135 13.55 -18.33 1.76
N MET A 136 13.08 -17.43 2.60
CA MET A 136 13.88 -16.87 3.70
C MET A 136 14.13 -17.91 4.79
N LEU A 137 13.14 -18.75 5.09
CA LEU A 137 13.30 -19.88 6.01
C LEU A 137 14.33 -20.88 5.47
N MET A 138 14.24 -21.26 4.20
CA MET A 138 15.21 -22.15 3.55
C MET A 138 16.63 -21.59 3.57
N ALA A 139 16.80 -20.31 3.25
CA ALA A 139 18.10 -19.65 3.32
C ALA A 139 18.66 -19.66 4.75
N LYS A 140 17.82 -19.38 5.75
CA LYS A 140 18.21 -19.45 7.16
C LYS A 140 18.64 -20.86 7.55
N THR A 141 17.89 -21.89 7.16
CA THR A 141 18.22 -23.29 7.43
C THR A 141 19.57 -23.67 6.80
N GLN A 142 19.79 -23.31 5.53
CA GLN A 142 21.06 -23.57 4.85
C GLN A 142 22.24 -22.89 5.55
N ILE A 143 22.08 -21.63 5.99
CA ILE A 143 23.12 -20.91 6.74
C ILE A 143 23.43 -21.62 8.06
N ILE A 144 22.41 -22.10 8.77
CA ILE A 144 22.58 -22.82 10.04
C ILE A 144 23.25 -24.17 9.82
N GLU A 145 22.80 -24.97 8.85
CA GLU A 145 23.37 -26.29 8.54
C GLU A 145 24.83 -26.19 8.06
N GLN A 146 25.15 -25.14 7.30
CA GLN A 146 26.51 -24.89 6.84
C GLN A 146 27.39 -24.21 7.89
N SER A 147 26.80 -23.72 8.99
CA SER A 147 27.51 -23.03 10.06
C SER A 147 28.56 -23.94 10.73
N PRO A 148 29.83 -23.51 10.81
CA PRO A 148 30.86 -24.24 11.53
C PRO A 148 30.51 -24.46 13.01
N VAL A 149 29.87 -23.47 13.64
CA VAL A 149 29.44 -23.53 15.05
C VAL A 149 28.39 -24.61 15.24
N TRP A 150 27.42 -24.72 14.32
CA TRP A 150 26.38 -25.75 14.38
C TRP A 150 26.96 -27.16 14.23
N LYS A 151 27.91 -27.33 13.32
CA LYS A 151 28.64 -28.61 13.14
C LYS A 151 29.43 -29.00 14.39
N MET A 152 30.12 -28.05 15.03
CA MET A 152 30.84 -28.30 16.27
C MET A 152 29.92 -28.73 17.41
N LEU A 153 28.79 -28.04 17.60
CA LEU A 153 27.79 -28.40 18.63
C LEU A 153 27.22 -29.81 18.41
N HIS A 154 26.93 -30.17 17.15
CA HIS A 154 26.40 -31.48 16.82
C HIS A 154 27.40 -32.61 17.10
N HIS A 155 28.69 -32.37 16.90
CA HIS A 155 29.75 -33.32 17.26
C HIS A 155 29.89 -33.49 18.78
N SER A 156 29.72 -32.42 19.56
CA SER A 156 29.81 -32.46 21.03
C SER A 156 28.62 -33.14 21.72
N GLN A 157 27.48 -33.32 21.04
CA GLN A 157 26.31 -34.02 21.58
C GLN A 157 26.29 -35.52 21.27
N LEU A 158 27.16 -36.00 20.37
CA LEU A 158 27.29 -37.41 19.99
C LEU A 158 28.37 -38.15 20.82
N HIS A 159 29.01 -37.46 21.77
CA HIS A 159 29.99 -37.97 22.74
C HIS A 159 29.42 -37.87 24.15
#